data_AF-A0A455UD04-F1
#
_entry.id   AF-A0A455UD04-F1
#
_cell.length_a   1.000
_cell.length_b   1.000
_cell.length_c   1.000
_cell.angle_alpha   90.00
_cell.angle_beta   90.00
_cell.angle_gamma   90.00
#
_symmetry.space_group_name_H-M   'P 1'
#
loop_
_entity.id
_entity.type
_entity.pdbx_description
1 polymer ?
#
loop_
_entity_poly.entity_id
_entity_poly.type
_entity_poly.pdbx_seq_one_letter_code
_entity_poly.pdbx_strand_id
1 'polypeptide(L)'
;MNGVPYWQRRGFGGDINELRVGVDEEVFMTLPRNRNEELRARLNLNSDLQAPIAIGDEVGTLEVHLGEEVVGERRLVALESIEEGGLFKRLFDQVQRFFSGLISRFTD
;
A
#
# COMPACT_ATOMS: atom_id res chain seq x y z
N MET A 1 -8.50 6.45 -11.34
CA MET A 1 -7.77 5.59 -10.39
C MET A 1 -8.77 4.92 -9.45
N ASN A 2 -9.27 3.73 -9.79
CA ASN A 2 -10.19 2.99 -8.93
C ASN A 2 -9.36 2.04 -8.06
N GLY A 3 -9.25 2.31 -6.75
CA GLY A 3 -8.52 1.47 -5.80
C GLY A 3 -9.43 0.39 -5.22
N VAL A 4 -8.90 -0.81 -4.99
CA VAL A 4 -9.61 -1.90 -4.31
C VAL A 4 -8.84 -2.23 -3.02
N PRO A 5 -9.45 -2.13 -1.82
CA PRO A 5 -8.74 -2.39 -0.56
C PRO A 5 -8.44 -3.89 -0.39
N TYR A 6 -7.20 -4.27 -0.05
CA TYR A 6 -6.81 -5.67 0.19
C TYR A 6 -5.73 -5.89 1.28
N TRP A 7 -6.07 -6.82 2.20
CA TRP A 7 -5.33 -7.62 3.20
C TRP A 7 -4.56 -7.02 4.40
N GLN A 8 -4.88 -7.64 5.55
CA GLN A 8 -4.36 -7.48 6.92
C GLN A 8 -3.47 -8.69 7.28
N ARG A 9 -2.24 -8.45 7.76
CA ARG A 9 -1.44 -9.45 8.50
C ARG A 9 -1.01 -8.84 9.83
N ARG A 10 -1.42 -9.45 10.94
CA ARG A 10 -0.99 -9.06 12.30
C ARG A 10 0.49 -9.41 12.48
N GLY A 11 1.36 -8.47 12.14
CA GLY A 11 2.71 -8.37 12.70
C GLY A 11 2.63 -7.78 14.11
N PHE A 12 3.39 -8.32 15.04
CA PHE A 12 3.40 -7.86 16.43
C PHE A 12 3.80 -6.37 16.50
N GLY A 13 2.87 -5.53 16.97
CA GLY A 13 3.14 -4.15 17.36
C GLY A 13 2.47 -3.08 16.50
N GLY A 14 1.17 -2.86 16.71
CA GLY A 14 0.53 -1.57 16.43
C GLY A 14 -0.29 -1.49 15.16
N ASP A 15 -1.61 -1.49 15.37
CA ASP A 15 -2.69 -0.97 14.53
C ASP A 15 -2.81 -1.43 13.07
N ILE A 16 -4.07 -1.42 12.63
CA ILE A 16 -4.55 -2.09 11.43
C ILE A 16 -4.20 -1.19 10.23
N ASN A 17 -2.99 -1.34 9.68
CA ASN A 17 -2.56 -0.57 8.52
C ASN A 17 -3.05 -1.26 7.24
N GLU A 18 -4.26 -0.92 6.81
CA GLU A 18 -4.73 -1.23 5.46
C GLU A 18 -3.89 -0.43 4.45
N LEU A 19 -3.34 -1.09 3.42
CA LEU A 19 -2.62 -0.43 2.32
C LEU A 19 -3.51 -0.40 1.08
N ARG A 20 -3.90 0.78 0.63
CA ARG A 20 -4.58 0.97 -0.65
C ARG A 20 -3.57 0.86 -1.79
N VAL A 21 -3.90 0.00 -2.74
CA VAL A 21 -3.10 -0.24 -3.95
C VAL A 21 -3.92 0.05 -5.20
N GLY A 22 -3.22 0.40 -6.27
CA GLY A 22 -3.79 0.67 -7.58
C GLY A 22 -2.83 0.27 -8.70
N VAL A 23 -3.26 0.44 -9.94
CA VAL A 23 -2.38 0.24 -11.11
C VAL A 23 -1.68 1.55 -11.47
N ASP A 24 -0.45 1.45 -11.96
CA ASP A 24 0.36 2.59 -12.39
C ASP A 24 -0.18 3.26 -13.66
N GLU A 25 -0.92 2.52 -14.49
CA GLU A 25 -1.53 3.00 -15.72
C GLU A 25 -2.91 2.37 -16.00
N GLU A 26 -3.73 3.06 -16.80
CA GLU A 26 -5.03 2.54 -17.23
C GLU A 26 -4.86 1.38 -18.23
N VAL A 27 -5.56 0.26 -17.96
CA VAL A 27 -5.51 -0.94 -18.81
C VAL A 27 -6.72 -0.97 -19.73
N PHE A 28 -6.46 -0.90 -21.04
CA PHE A 28 -7.46 -1.14 -22.06
C PHE A 28 -7.14 -2.46 -22.78
N MET A 29 -8.09 -3.38 -22.80
CA MET A 29 -7.94 -4.68 -23.46
C MET A 29 -9.15 -4.96 -24.35
N THR A 30 -8.90 -5.43 -25.57
CA THR A 30 -9.96 -5.90 -26.47
C THR A 30 -10.14 -7.39 -26.30
N LEU A 31 -11.35 -7.82 -25.95
CA LEU A 31 -11.68 -9.22 -25.72
C LEU A 31 -12.54 -9.78 -26.86
N PRO A 32 -12.39 -11.07 -27.20
CA PRO A 32 -13.32 -11.74 -28.09
C PRO A 32 -14.74 -11.68 -27.53
N ARG A 33 -15.71 -11.42 -28.42
CA ARG A 33 -17.12 -11.42 -28.06
C ARG A 33 -17.50 -12.75 -27.41
N ASN A 34 -18.25 -12.70 -26.32
CA ASN A 34 -18.72 -13.85 -25.51
C ASN A 34 -17.70 -14.51 -24.57
N ARG A 35 -16.47 -13.99 -24.40
CA ARG A 35 -15.52 -14.53 -23.40
C ARG A 35 -15.34 -13.66 -22.16
N ASN A 36 -16.17 -12.63 -22.00
CA ASN A 36 -16.09 -11.70 -20.87
C ASN A 36 -16.26 -12.40 -19.51
N GLU A 37 -17.04 -13.48 -19.46
CA GLU A 37 -17.27 -14.27 -18.23
C GLU A 37 -16.02 -15.06 -17.80
N GLU A 38 -15.09 -15.32 -18.72
CA GLU A 38 -13.83 -16.02 -18.44
C GLU A 38 -12.74 -15.07 -17.90
N LEU A 39 -12.98 -13.75 -17.93
CA LEU A 39 -12.02 -12.73 -17.50
C LEU A 39 -11.90 -12.70 -15.98
N ARG A 40 -10.68 -12.81 -15.46
CA ARG A 40 -10.39 -12.71 -14.02
C ARG A 40 -9.19 -11.81 -13.76
N ALA A 41 -9.29 -10.98 -12.73
CA ALA A 41 -8.17 -10.22 -12.20
C ALA A 41 -7.59 -10.96 -10.98
N ARG A 42 -6.27 -11.14 -10.95
CA ARG A 42 -5.53 -11.71 -9.81
C ARG A 42 -4.49 -10.70 -9.34
N LEU A 43 -4.54 -10.37 -8.04
CA LEU A 43 -3.53 -9.53 -7.40
C LEU A 43 -2.48 -10.44 -6.78
N ASN A 44 -1.22 -10.26 -7.16
CA ASN A 44 -0.07 -10.95 -6.63
C ASN A 44 0.80 -9.94 -5.87
N LEU A 45 0.63 -9.86 -4.55
CA LEU A 45 1.38 -8.93 -3.71
C LEU A 45 2.71 -9.53 -3.31
N ASN A 46 3.74 -8.68 -3.22
CA ASN A 46 5.05 -9.10 -2.73
C ASN A 46 4.91 -9.63 -1.28
N SER A 47 5.51 -10.79 -1.00
CA SER A 47 5.39 -11.43 0.32
C SER A 47 6.05 -10.64 1.44
N ASP A 48 7.03 -9.80 1.07
CA ASP A 48 8.00 -9.18 1.97
C ASP A 48 7.81 -7.65 2.06
N LEU A 49 6.57 -7.17 1.87
CA LEU A 49 6.25 -5.75 2.05
C LEU A 49 6.58 -5.31 3.49
N GLN A 50 7.57 -4.43 3.61
CA GLN A 50 8.01 -3.85 4.87
C GLN A 50 7.87 -2.34 4.80
N ALA A 51 7.45 -1.73 5.92
CA ALA A 51 7.47 -0.27 6.05
C ALA A 51 8.92 0.25 6.09
N PRO A 52 9.19 1.51 5.67
CA PRO A 52 8.22 2.45 5.11
C PRO A 52 7.86 2.11 3.65
N ILE A 53 6.59 2.31 3.30
CA ILE A 53 6.08 2.24 1.92
C ILE A 53 5.64 3.64 1.54
N ALA A 54 6.14 4.17 0.42
CA ALA A 54 5.75 5.46 -0.12
C ALA A 54 4.69 5.33 -1.22
N ILE A 55 3.97 6.42 -1.48
CA ILE A 55 3.04 6.48 -2.62
C ILE A 55 3.82 6.26 -3.92
N GLY A 56 3.31 5.38 -4.77
CA GLY A 56 3.94 5.02 -6.04
C GLY A 56 4.92 3.85 -5.96
N ASP A 57 5.27 3.39 -4.76
CA ASP A 57 6.11 2.20 -4.60
C ASP A 57 5.42 0.98 -5.19
N GLU A 58 6.18 0.16 -5.90
CA GLU A 58 5.70 -1.10 -6.44
C GLU A 58 5.54 -2.13 -5.32
N VAL A 59 4.33 -2.66 -5.19
CA VAL A 59 3.94 -3.57 -4.11
C VAL A 59 3.50 -4.94 -4.60
N GLY A 60 3.54 -5.15 -5.92
CA GLY A 60 3.25 -6.42 -6.57
C GLY A 60 2.73 -6.23 -7.98
N THR A 61 1.92 -7.19 -8.42
CA THR A 61 1.48 -7.32 -9.80
C THR A 61 -0.02 -7.61 -9.89
N LEU A 62 -0.71 -6.98 -10.84
CA LEU A 62 -2.05 -7.33 -11.29
C LEU A 62 -1.92 -8.17 -12.55
N GLU A 63 -2.37 -9.42 -12.47
CA GLU A 63 -2.50 -10.30 -13.63
C GLU A 63 -3.96 -10.33 -14.10
N VAL A 64 -4.16 -10.15 -15.40
CA VAL A 64 -5.43 -10.32 -16.08
C VAL A 64 -5.41 -11.66 -16.78
N HIS A 65 -6.36 -12.52 -16.44
CA HIS A 65 -6.48 -13.87 -16.95
C HIS A 65 -7.73 -14.02 -17.80
N LEU A 66 -7.62 -14.78 -18.89
CA LEU A 66 -8.74 -15.26 -19.69
C LEU A 66 -8.75 -16.79 -19.61
N GLY A 67 -9.62 -17.34 -18.75
CA GLY A 67 -9.53 -18.75 -18.38
C GLY A 67 -8.27 -19.04 -17.58
N GLU A 68 -7.35 -19.83 -18.15
CA GLU A 68 -6.06 -20.19 -17.53
C GLU A 68 -4.86 -19.42 -18.10
N GLU A 69 -5.08 -18.61 -19.14
CA GLU A 69 -4.02 -17.84 -19.79
C GLU A 69 -3.90 -16.44 -19.21
N VAL A 70 -2.66 -16.00 -18.92
CA VAL A 70 -2.36 -14.60 -18.58
C VAL A 70 -2.37 -13.79 -19.87
N VAL A 71 -3.33 -12.88 -19.99
CA VAL A 71 -3.51 -12.02 -21.16
C VAL A 71 -3.03 -10.58 -20.93
N GLY A 72 -2.67 -10.24 -19.70
CA GLY A 72 -2.06 -8.95 -19.38
C GLY A 72 -1.51 -8.90 -17.96
N GLU A 73 -0.52 -8.03 -17.76
CA GLU A 73 0.15 -7.83 -16.48
C GLU A 73 0.38 -6.35 -16.25
N ARG A 74 0.17 -5.86 -15.03
CA ARG A 74 0.48 -4.49 -14.60
C ARG A 74 1.09 -4.43 -13.23
N ARG A 75 1.88 -3.38 -12.99
CA ARG A 75 2.43 -3.13 -11.67
C ARG A 75 1.35 -2.60 -10.75
N LEU A 76 1.31 -3.15 -9.55
CA LEU A 76 0.53 -2.60 -8.46
C LEU A 76 1.40 -1.63 -7.68
N VAL A 77 0.88 -0.43 -7.47
CA VAL A 77 1.55 0.63 -6.73
C VAL A 77 0.76 1.03 -5.50
N ALA A 78 1.46 1.48 -4.46
CA ALA A 78 0.86 2.04 -3.27
C ALA A 78 0.18 3.39 -3.59
N LEU A 79 -1.06 3.56 -3.15
CA LEU A 79 -1.83 4.81 -3.26
C LEU A 79 -1.75 5.68 -2.01
N GLU A 80 -1.15 5.15 -0.94
CA GLU A 80 -0.91 5.85 0.32
C GLU A 80 0.42 5.39 0.93
N SER A 81 0.99 6.24 1.78
CA SER A 81 2.22 5.92 2.49
C SER A 81 1.93 5.16 3.80
N ILE A 82 2.69 4.10 4.07
CA ILE A 82 2.73 3.44 5.38
C ILE A 82 4.08 3.74 6.00
N GLU A 83 4.04 4.40 7.15
CA GLU A 83 5.24 4.75 7.90
C GLU A 83 5.69 3.60 8.78
N GLU A 84 7.00 3.52 9.06
CA GLU A 84 7.52 2.54 10.01
C GLU A 84 6.93 2.83 11.40
N GLY A 85 6.23 1.84 11.96
CA GLY A 85 5.67 1.92 13.30
C GLY A 85 6.77 2.26 14.32
N GLY A 86 6.76 3.50 14.82
CA GLY A 86 7.73 3.99 15.79
C GLY A 86 8.54 5.22 15.33
N LEU A 87 8.68 5.49 14.03
CA LEU A 87 9.45 6.65 13.55
C LEU A 87 8.76 7.97 13.90
N PHE A 88 7.45 8.07 13.69
CA PHE A 88 6.65 9.24 14.07
C PHE A 88 6.46 9.38 15.57
N LYS A 89 6.30 8.26 16.27
CA LYS A 89 6.29 8.24 17.74
C LYS A 89 7.59 8.81 18.31
N ARG A 90 8.75 8.44 17.75
CA ARG A 90 10.07 8.94 18.17
C ARG A 90 10.32 10.40 17.81
N LEU A 91 9.83 10.84 16.64
CA LEU A 91 9.88 12.26 16.25
C LEU A 91 9.01 13.11 17.18
N PHE A 92 7.77 12.67 17.45
CA PHE A 92 6.86 13.37 18.34
C PHE A 92 7.36 13.36 19.80
N ASP A 93 7.90 12.24 20.29
CA ASP A 93 8.53 12.17 21.61
C ASP A 93 9.69 13.17 21.75
N GLN A 94 10.49 13.35 20.69
CA GLN A 94 11.57 14.36 20.67
C GLN A 94 11.02 15.78 20.66
N VAL A 95 10.01 16.06 19.86
CA VAL A 95 9.35 17.37 19.80
C VAL A 95 8.75 17.71 21.18
N GLN A 96 8.04 16.76 21.80
CA GLN A 96 7.45 16.94 23.13
C GLN A 96 8.51 17.20 24.21
N ARG A 97 9.64 16.49 24.19
CA ARG A 97 10.77 16.73 25.11
C ARG A 97 11.45 18.08 24.88
N PHE A 98 11.57 18.50 23.61
CA PHE A 98 12.14 19.80 23.28
C PHE A 98 11.26 20.93 23.83
N PHE A 99 9.94 20.88 23.62
CA PHE A 99 9.02 21.89 24.14
C PHE A 99 8.89 21.85 25.67
N SER A 100 8.85 20.67 26.29
CA SER A 100 8.81 20.59 27.76
C SER A 100 10.08 21.14 28.40
N GLY A 101 11.25 20.87 27.81
CA GLY A 101 12.54 21.44 28.24
C GLY A 101 12.71 22.93 27.93
N LEU A 102 11.89 23.49 27.03
CA LEU A 102 11.85 24.92 26.71
C LEU A 102 10.95 25.68 27.71
N ILE A 103 9.76 25.14 28.01
CA ILE A 103 8.78 25.76 28.91
C ILE A 103 9.20 25.64 30.38
N SER A 104 9.78 24.50 30.79
CA SER A 104 10.29 24.30 32.15
C SER A 104 11.41 25.27 32.51
N ARG A 105 12.16 25.78 31.53
CA ARG A 105 13.27 26.72 31.75
C ARG A 105 12.82 28.18 31.92
N PHE A 106 11.56 28.46 31.63
CA PHE A 106 10.95 29.78 31.72
C PHE A 106 10.03 29.93 32.95
N THR A 107 9.67 28.82 33.60
CA THR A 107 8.68 28.80 34.70
C THR A 107 9.31 28.56 36.08
N ASP A 108 10.64 28.58 36.17
CA ASP A 108 11.41 28.66 37.43
C ASP A 108 11.90 30.10 37.67
#